data_AF-A0A2G1VMZ3-F1
#
_entry.id   AF-A0A2G1VMZ3-F1
#
_cell.length_a   1.000
_cell.length_b   1.000
_cell.length_c   1.000
_cell.angle_alpha   90.00
_cell.angle_beta   90.00
_cell.angle_gamma   90.00
#
_symmetry.space_group_name_H-M   'P 1'
#
loop_
_entity.id
_entity.type
_entity.pdbx_description
1 polymer ?
#
loop_
_entity_poly.entity_id
_entity_poly.type
_entity_poly.pdbx_seq_one_letter_code
_entity_poly.pdbx_strand_id
1 'polypeptide(L)'
;MNTINLGDFRLDFQPTYIKLKINEGFHFDAKAFEELHSIKEEIYGNLKVGILVCNDAEADYSIDPLVLVHYKEILENHLQWVIVVSNIVSDFKNFEYLQRLTKVPCKFVRNYKSLHPESCIAS
;
A
#
# COMPACT_ATOMS: atom_id res chain seq x y z
N MET A 1 -19.09 -5.44 1.45
CA MET A 1 -18.58 -4.52 0.40
C MET A 1 -17.11 -4.83 0.26
N ASN A 2 -16.64 -5.25 -0.92
CA ASN A 2 -15.24 -5.70 -1.06
C ASN A 2 -14.38 -4.72 -1.86
N THR A 3 -14.97 -3.67 -2.46
CA THR A 3 -14.25 -2.68 -3.26
C THR A 3 -14.82 -1.28 -3.00
N ILE A 4 -13.95 -0.29 -2.84
CA ILE A 4 -14.29 1.14 -2.79
C ILE A 4 -13.45 1.85 -3.86
N ASN A 5 -14.09 2.66 -4.70
CA ASN A 5 -13.45 3.52 -5.68
C ASN A 5 -13.47 4.96 -5.18
N LEU A 6 -12.29 5.57 -5.02
CA LEU A 6 -12.10 6.94 -4.53
C LEU A 6 -11.78 7.92 -5.67
N GLY A 7 -12.19 7.58 -6.90
CA GLY A 7 -11.79 8.30 -8.11
C GLY A 7 -10.38 7.94 -8.54
N ASP A 8 -9.39 8.38 -7.76
CA ASP A 8 -7.96 8.33 -8.10
C ASP A 8 -7.29 7.04 -7.61
N PHE A 9 -7.95 6.38 -6.65
CA PHE A 9 -7.51 5.14 -6.03
C PHE A 9 -8.64 4.12 -6.03
N ARG A 10 -8.28 2.85 -6.08
CA ARG A 10 -9.19 1.74 -5.82
C ARG A 10 -8.67 0.90 -4.67
N LEU A 11 -9.55 0.63 -3.71
CA LEU A 11 -9.29 -0.21 -2.56
C LEU A 11 -10.10 -1.50 -2.69
N ASP A 12 -9.43 -2.64 -2.89
CA ASP A 12 -10.07 -3.96 -2.82
C ASP A 12 -9.74 -4.61 -1.47
N PHE A 13 -10.75 -4.80 -0.63
CA PHE A 13 -10.66 -5.31 0.73
C PHE A 13 -10.64 -6.83 0.78
N GLN A 14 -9.71 -7.38 1.54
CA GLN A 14 -9.53 -8.81 1.79
C GLN A 14 -9.50 -9.05 3.30
N PRO A 15 -9.72 -10.28 3.80
CA PRO A 15 -9.82 -10.51 5.24
C PRO A 15 -8.65 -9.99 6.09
N THR A 16 -7.44 -9.95 5.52
CA THR A 16 -6.20 -9.57 6.24
C THR A 16 -5.38 -8.49 5.53
N TYR A 17 -5.83 -7.99 4.39
CA TYR A 17 -5.08 -6.98 3.62
C TYR A 17 -5.97 -6.16 2.70
N ILE A 18 -5.46 -5.01 2.27
CA ILE A 18 -6.09 -4.12 1.30
C ILE A 18 -5.23 -4.15 0.04
N LYS A 19 -5.85 -4.34 -1.13
CA LYS A 19 -5.18 -4.06 -2.41
C LYS A 19 -5.43 -2.59 -2.75
N LEU A 20 -4.36 -1.81 -2.77
CA LEU A 20 -4.36 -0.43 -3.20
C LEU A 20 -3.93 -0.38 -4.67
N LYS A 21 -4.81 0.14 -5.52
CA LYS A 21 -4.47 0.51 -6.89
C LYS A 21 -4.45 2.01 -7.01
N ILE A 22 -3.38 2.53 -7.61
CA ILE A 22 -3.21 3.96 -7.89
C ILE A 22 -3.41 4.13 -9.39
N ASN A 23 -4.32 5.01 -9.79
CA ASN A 23 -4.56 5.27 -11.20
C ASN A 23 -3.40 6.06 -11.83
N GLU A 24 -3.26 5.97 -13.14
CA GLU A 24 -2.20 6.64 -13.90
C GLU A 24 -2.20 8.16 -13.68
N GLY A 25 -1.02 8.73 -13.44
CA GLY A 25 -0.81 10.16 -13.27
C GLY A 25 -1.19 10.70 -11.89
N PHE A 26 -1.63 9.86 -10.96
CA PHE A 26 -2.01 10.28 -9.62
C PHE A 26 -0.88 10.22 -8.61
N HIS A 27 -1.01 11.10 -7.61
CA HIS A 27 -0.07 11.26 -6.52
C HIS A 27 -0.72 10.83 -5.22
N PHE A 28 -0.13 9.83 -4.56
CA PHE A 28 -0.57 9.40 -3.23
C PHE A 28 0.02 10.33 -2.18
N ASP A 29 -0.80 11.24 -1.67
CA ASP A 29 -0.43 12.28 -0.71
C ASP A 29 -1.01 12.02 0.69
N ALA A 30 -0.83 12.99 1.60
CA ALA A 30 -1.35 12.94 2.96
C ALA A 30 -2.89 12.78 3.01
N LYS A 31 -3.62 13.43 2.11
CA LYS A 31 -5.08 13.36 2.08
C LYS A 31 -5.54 11.97 1.65
N ALA A 32 -4.91 11.41 0.61
CA ALA A 32 -5.17 10.03 0.18
C ALA A 32 -4.86 9.02 1.29
N PHE A 33 -3.78 9.26 2.05
CA PHE A 33 -3.44 8.44 3.21
C PHE A 33 -4.50 8.52 4.32
N GLU A 34 -4.94 9.72 4.71
CA GLU A 34 -5.96 9.91 5.75
C GLU A 34 -7.29 9.26 5.37
N GLU A 35 -7.69 9.37 4.11
CA GLU A 35 -8.90 8.73 3.58
C GLU A 35 -8.78 7.20 3.62
N LEU A 36 -7.65 6.65 3.15
CA LEU A 36 -7.36 5.21 3.25
C LEU A 36 -7.38 4.74 4.71
N HIS A 37 -6.77 5.50 5.63
CA HIS A 37 -6.71 5.15 7.04
C HIS A 37 -8.10 5.12 7.69
N SER A 38 -8.91 6.14 7.45
CA SER A 38 -10.29 6.23 7.95
C SER A 38 -11.13 5.02 7.48
N ILE A 39 -11.06 4.70 6.20
CA ILE A 39 -11.78 3.55 5.63
C ILE A 39 -11.26 2.22 6.20
N LYS A 40 -9.93 2.10 6.38
CA LYS A 40 -9.31 0.94 7.03
C LYS A 40 -9.86 0.76 8.45
N GLU A 41 -10.00 1.82 9.22
CA GLU A 41 -10.52 1.75 10.59
C GLU A 41 -12.00 1.39 10.62
N GLU A 42 -12.79 1.88 9.68
CA GLU A 42 -14.21 1.49 9.56
C GLU A 42 -14.38 -0.01 9.29
N ILE A 43 -13.54 -0.57 8.42
CA ILE A 43 -13.66 -1.97 7.96
C ILE A 43 -12.98 -2.97 8.91
N TYR A 44 -11.78 -2.63 9.40
CA TYR A 44 -10.95 -3.56 10.17
C TYR A 44 -10.76 -3.15 11.64
N GLY A 45 -11.21 -1.95 12.04
CA GLY A 45 -10.91 -1.39 13.36
C GLY A 45 -9.41 -1.30 13.60
N ASN A 46 -8.98 -1.77 14.78
CA ASN A 46 -7.58 -1.74 15.21
C ASN A 46 -6.74 -2.92 14.69
N LEU A 47 -7.31 -3.81 13.86
CA LEU A 47 -6.54 -4.92 13.30
C LEU A 47 -5.40 -4.39 12.42
N LYS A 48 -4.19 -4.94 12.58
CA LYS A 48 -3.10 -4.70 11.63
C LYS A 48 -3.38 -5.44 10.34
N VAL A 49 -3.27 -4.76 9.20
CA VAL A 49 -3.54 -5.34 7.87
C VAL A 49 -2.37 -5.17 6.94
N GLY A 50 -2.26 -6.05 5.95
CA GLY A 50 -1.32 -5.85 4.85
C GLY A 50 -1.79 -4.80 3.86
N ILE A 51 -0.86 -4.13 3.17
CA ILE A 51 -1.15 -3.33 1.97
C ILE A 51 -0.44 -3.97 0.79
N LEU A 52 -1.20 -4.30 -0.25
CA LEU A 52 -0.68 -4.74 -1.54
C LEU A 52 -0.88 -3.62 -2.54
N VAL A 53 0.20 -2.94 -2.91
CA VAL A 53 0.19 -1.93 -3.97
C VAL A 53 0.36 -2.65 -5.30
N CYS A 54 -0.66 -2.59 -6.16
CA CYS A 54 -0.61 -3.20 -7.49
C CYS A 54 -1.26 -2.32 -8.55
N ASN A 55 -0.60 -2.21 -9.69
CA ASN A 55 -1.12 -1.49 -10.85
C ASN A 55 -1.59 -2.49 -11.91
N ASP A 56 -2.72 -2.20 -12.56
CA ASP A 56 -3.27 -3.04 -13.62
C ASP A 56 -2.59 -2.79 -14.99
N ALA A 57 -1.74 -1.76 -15.09
CA ALA A 57 -0.97 -1.40 -16.27
C ALA A 57 0.36 -0.75 -15.85
N GLU A 58 1.27 -0.52 -16.81
CA GLU A 58 2.52 0.26 -16.65
C GLU A 58 2.23 1.75 -16.38
N ALA A 59 1.33 2.02 -15.44
CA ALA A 59 0.89 3.34 -15.05
C ALA A 59 1.94 3.97 -14.13
N ASP A 60 2.45 5.12 -14.53
CA ASP A 60 3.28 5.95 -13.68
C ASP A 60 2.43 6.56 -12.56
N TYR A 61 2.88 6.39 -11.32
CA TYR A 61 2.34 7.05 -10.15
C TYR A 61 3.47 7.61 -9.29
N SER A 62 3.11 8.42 -8.31
CA SER A 62 4.07 8.92 -7.32
C SER A 62 3.48 8.88 -5.91
N ILE A 63 4.35 8.77 -4.91
CA ILE A 63 3.98 8.81 -3.50
C ILE A 63 4.73 9.98 -2.87
N ASP A 64 4.04 10.81 -2.10
CA ASP A 64 4.70 11.82 -1.28
C ASP A 64 5.50 11.14 -0.15
N PRO A 65 6.83 11.17 -0.16
CA PRO A 65 7.62 10.55 0.90
C PRO A 65 7.37 11.18 2.28
N LEU A 66 6.84 12.40 2.35
CA LEU A 66 6.46 13.03 3.63
C LEU A 66 5.36 12.26 4.34
N VAL A 67 4.51 11.50 3.63
CA VAL A 67 3.51 10.62 4.25
C VAL A 67 4.20 9.60 5.16
N LEU A 68 5.31 9.03 4.70
CA LEU A 68 6.08 8.03 5.45
C LEU A 68 6.75 8.60 6.70
N VAL A 69 6.97 9.92 6.72
CA VAL A 69 7.56 10.64 7.86
C VAL A 69 6.48 11.08 8.84
N HIS A 70 5.45 11.79 8.36
CA HIS A 70 4.40 12.38 9.19
C HIS A 70 3.50 11.31 9.83
N TYR A 71 3.20 10.24 9.10
CA TYR A 71 2.29 9.18 9.56
C TYR A 71 3.02 7.90 9.95
N LYS A 72 4.33 7.98 10.22
CA LYS A 72 5.18 6.83 10.55
C LYS A 72 4.60 5.94 11.65
N GLU A 73 4.21 6.55 12.77
CA GLU A 73 3.69 5.80 13.92
C GLU A 73 2.37 5.10 13.57
N ILE A 74 1.49 5.76 12.82
CA ILE A 74 0.23 5.18 12.35
C ILE A 74 0.51 4.00 11.42
N LEU A 75 1.42 4.16 10.45
CA LEU A 75 1.84 3.08 9.55
C LEU A 75 2.36 1.88 10.33
N GLU A 76 3.28 2.07 11.27
CA GLU A 76 3.87 0.98 12.05
C GLU A 76 2.86 0.30 13.01
N ASN A 77 1.86 1.03 13.46
CA ASN A 77 0.82 0.52 14.35
C ASN A 77 -0.35 -0.15 13.62
N HIS A 78 -0.61 0.20 12.36
CA HIS A 78 -1.80 -0.27 11.62
C HIS A 78 -1.45 -1.21 10.46
N LEU A 79 -0.20 -1.23 10.01
CA LEU A 79 0.24 -2.10 8.92
C LEU A 79 1.02 -3.31 9.44
N GLN A 80 0.65 -4.49 8.95
CA GLN A 80 1.40 -5.72 9.19
C GLN A 80 2.55 -5.88 8.19
N TRP A 81 2.32 -5.51 6.93
CA TRP A 81 3.31 -5.54 5.86
C TRP A 81 2.87 -4.67 4.68
N VAL A 82 3.82 -4.34 3.80
CA VAL A 82 3.53 -3.69 2.50
C VAL A 82 4.24 -4.45 1.38
N ILE A 83 3.49 -4.82 0.34
CA ILE A 83 4.05 -5.45 -0.85
C ILE A 83 3.77 -4.52 -2.03
N VAL A 84 4.83 -4.15 -2.75
CA VAL A 84 4.74 -3.36 -3.98
C VAL A 84 4.94 -4.30 -5.16
N VAL A 85 3.96 -4.39 -6.03
CA VAL A 85 4.02 -5.19 -7.26
C VAL A 85 4.13 -4.27 -8.46
N SER A 86 5.33 -4.15 -9.02
CA SER A 86 5.59 -3.31 -10.19
C SER A 86 6.82 -3.78 -10.97
N ASN A 87 6.80 -3.60 -12.29
CA ASN A 87 7.96 -3.75 -13.17
C ASN A 87 8.69 -2.42 -13.45
N ILE A 88 8.19 -1.29 -12.92
CA ILE A 88 8.69 0.06 -13.18
C ILE A 88 9.80 0.43 -12.18
N VAL A 89 10.87 1.07 -12.67
CA VAL A 89 12.05 1.44 -11.86
C VAL A 89 11.77 2.59 -10.88
N SER A 90 10.90 3.54 -11.23
CA SER A 90 10.49 4.64 -10.35
C SER A 90 9.80 4.12 -9.08
N ASP A 91 8.96 3.09 -9.21
CA ASP A 91 8.26 2.47 -8.09
C ASP A 91 9.21 1.80 -7.10
N PHE A 92 10.33 1.26 -7.60
CA PHE A 92 11.38 0.73 -6.74
C PHE A 92 11.98 1.82 -5.84
N LYS A 93 12.15 3.05 -6.34
CA LYS A 93 12.63 4.17 -5.53
C LYS A 93 11.62 4.57 -4.45
N ASN A 94 10.33 4.60 -4.79
CA ASN A 94 9.26 4.83 -3.82
C ASN A 94 9.27 3.75 -2.71
N PHE A 95 9.49 2.49 -3.10
CA PHE A 95 9.68 1.39 -2.16
C PHE A 95 10.92 1.55 -1.27
N GLU A 96 12.05 2.04 -1.80
CA GLU A 96 13.25 2.29 -0.98
C GLU A 96 12.98 3.32 0.13
N TYR A 97 12.16 4.34 -0.12
CA TYR A 97 11.76 5.29 0.93
C TYR A 97 10.97 4.58 2.04
N LEU A 98 10.00 3.73 1.68
CA LEU A 98 9.24 2.95 2.67
C LEU A 98 10.16 2.09 3.55
N GLN A 99 11.11 1.40 2.93
CA GLN A 99 12.07 0.54 3.62
C GLN A 99 13.01 1.32 4.55
N ARG A 100 13.39 2.55 4.17
CA ARG A 100 14.33 3.38 4.94
C ARG A 100 13.65 4.17 6.06
N LEU A 101 12.41 4.63 5.83
CA LEU A 101 11.73 5.58 6.72
C LEU A 101 10.84 4.90 7.76
N THR A 102 10.41 3.67 7.52
CA THR A 102 9.50 2.92 8.41
C THR A 102 10.08 1.57 8.82
N LYS A 103 9.57 1.01 9.90
CA LYS A 103 9.85 -0.38 10.34
C LYS A 103 8.86 -1.39 9.78
N VAL A 104 7.94 -0.97 8.91
CA VAL A 104 6.91 -1.86 8.37
C VAL A 104 7.60 -2.90 7.47
N PRO A 105 7.40 -4.21 7.71
CA PRO A 105 7.92 -5.24 6.83
C PRO A 105 7.47 -5.01 5.39
N CYS A 106 8.41 -4.92 4.45
CA CYS A 106 8.05 -4.60 3.08
C CYS A 106 8.82 -5.43 2.04
N LYS A 107 8.18 -5.66 0.89
CA LYS A 107 8.75 -6.43 -0.22
C LYS A 107 8.37 -5.83 -1.57
N PHE A 108 9.34 -5.70 -2.46
CA PHE A 108 9.12 -5.35 -3.86
C PHE A 108 9.10 -6.61 -4.73
N VAL A 109 8.12 -6.76 -5.61
CA VAL A 109 7.94 -7.93 -6.47
C VAL A 109 7.65 -7.48 -7.90
N ARG A 110 8.36 -8.04 -8.88
CA ARG A 110 8.19 -7.63 -10.29
C ARG A 110 6.97 -8.23 -10.99
N ASN A 111 6.40 -9.29 -10.44
CA ASN A 111 5.29 -10.01 -11.06
C ASN A 111 4.35 -10.59 -10.00
N TYR A 112 3.06 -10.25 -10.08
CA TYR A 112 2.03 -10.77 -9.18
C TYR A 112 1.96 -12.31 -9.15
N LYS A 113 2.23 -13.00 -10.25
CA LYS A 113 2.23 -14.48 -10.31
C LYS A 113 3.32 -15.12 -9.44
N SER A 114 4.33 -14.36 -9.03
CA SER A 114 5.38 -14.81 -8.11
C SER A 114 5.04 -14.58 -6.63
N LEU A 115 3.89 -13.97 -6.34
CA LEU A 115 3.39 -13.77 -4.98
C LEU A 115 2.50 -14.93 -4.56
N HIS A 116 2.88 -15.56 -3.45
CA HIS A 116 2.00 -16.37 -2.61
C HIS A 116 1.70 -15.54 -1.36
N PRO A 117 0.60 -14.74 -1.32
CA PRO A 117 0.35 -13.78 -0.24
C PRO A 117 0.34 -14.41 1.16
N GLU A 118 -0.05 -15.69 1.23
CA GLU A 118 -0.07 -16.50 2.45
C GLU A 118 1.34 -16.75 3.03
N SER A 119 2.39 -16.68 2.22
CA SER A 119 3.78 -16.87 2.65
C SER A 119 4.40 -15.63 3.31
N CYS A 120 3.76 -14.46 3.20
CA CYS A 120 4.23 -13.23 3.87
C CYS A 120 3.74 -13.10 5.31
N ILE A 121 3.00 -14.10 5.82
CA ILE A 121 2.42 -14.14 7.18
C ILE A 121 3.41 -14.77 8.19
N ALA A 122 4.49 -15.42 7.71
CA ALA A 122 5.43 -16.15 8.55
C ALA A 122 6.84 -15.57 8.48
N SER A 123 7.08 -14.50 9.23
CA SER A 123 8.42 -14.10 9.72
C SER A 123 8.27 -13.08 10.83
#